data_AF-A0A921KJL4-F1
#
_entry.id   AF-A0A921KJL4-F1
#
_cell.length_a   1.000
_cell.length_b   1.000
_cell.length_c   1.000
_cell.angle_alpha   90.00
_cell.angle_beta   90.00
_cell.angle_gamma   90.00
#
_symmetry.space_group_name_H-M   'P 1'
#
loop_
_entity.id
_entity.type
_entity.pdbx_description
1 polymer ?
#
loop_
_entity_poly.entity_id
_entity_poly.type
_entity_poly.pdbx_seq_one_letter_code
_entity_poly.pdbx_strand_id
1 'polypeptide(L)'
;MSYNNSGSLSKEETIQLALQSGIISFDEISMSVEEMRRKEILSNHPYSIWYCESDNLWKTYLPDPSKKNGRVFRKRKTREEIEDVVIQYYDNQQQEIYIRDVFKEWSESKLSYGEIQKQSYDRYCTDFQRFFPSNHSICRKKFKNITYDDLTDFIKSTIHDKHLTRKTFSGLRLLIRGIFKYGKSKGYTDLS
;
A
#
# COMPACT_ATOMS: atom_id res chain seq x y z
N MET A 1 54.53 6.80 -4.05
CA MET A 1 53.94 5.54 -4.56
C MET A 1 52.59 5.38 -3.90
N SER A 2 51.60 5.17 -4.75
CA SER A 2 50.16 5.31 -4.53
C SER A 2 49.52 4.11 -3.81
N TYR A 3 48.22 4.30 -3.52
CA TYR A 3 47.20 3.38 -3.00
C TYR A 3 47.10 3.33 -1.46
N ASN A 4 45.95 3.61 -0.84
CA ASN A 4 44.67 2.95 -1.09
C ASN A 4 43.43 3.85 -0.95
N ASN A 5 42.68 3.93 -2.05
CA ASN A 5 41.22 3.77 -2.12
C ASN A 5 40.40 4.24 -0.90
N SER A 6 40.04 5.52 -0.86
CA SER A 6 38.88 5.99 -0.10
C SER A 6 37.62 5.42 -0.74
N GLY A 7 37.35 4.14 -0.47
CA GLY A 7 36.09 3.51 -0.81
C GLY A 7 34.99 4.31 -0.13
N SER A 8 34.15 4.97 -0.94
CA SER A 8 32.90 5.55 -0.45
C SER A 8 32.18 4.46 0.33
N LEU A 9 32.02 4.64 1.64
CA LEU A 9 31.18 3.80 2.47
C LEU A 9 29.82 3.62 1.78
N SER A 10 29.27 2.42 1.85
CA SER A 10 27.88 2.18 1.44
C SER A 10 26.95 3.09 2.24
N LYS A 11 25.80 3.47 1.65
CA LYS A 11 24.77 4.24 2.37
C LYS A 11 24.37 3.55 3.67
N GLU A 12 24.27 2.23 3.64
CA GLU A 12 23.90 1.41 4.79
C GLU A 12 24.98 1.40 5.87
N GLU A 13 26.25 1.27 5.48
CA GLU A 13 27.40 1.28 6.40
C GLU A 13 27.57 2.65 7.07
N THR A 14 27.34 3.74 6.33
CA THR A 14 27.41 5.10 6.86
C THR A 14 26.32 5.33 7.92
N ILE A 15 25.09 4.85 7.68
CA ILE A 15 23.99 4.96 8.62
C ILE A 15 24.27 4.13 9.89
N GLN A 16 24.80 2.92 9.74
CA GLN A 16 25.18 2.09 10.89
C GLN A 16 26.29 2.73 11.74
N LEU A 17 27.32 3.29 11.11
CA LEU A 17 28.38 4.04 11.78
C LEU A 17 27.84 5.27 12.52
N ALA A 18 26.90 6.00 11.93
CA ALA A 18 26.27 7.17 12.54
C ALA A 18 25.38 6.81 13.76
N LEU A 19 24.70 5.67 13.72
CA LEU A 19 23.96 5.12 14.87
C LEU A 19 24.91 4.67 15.99
N GLN A 20 26.00 3.96 15.65
CA GLN A 20 26.99 3.48 16.63
C GLN A 20 27.78 4.62 17.29
N SER A 21 28.07 5.68 16.54
CA SER A 21 28.78 6.86 17.04
C SER A 21 27.88 7.83 17.82
N GLY A 22 26.57 7.55 17.91
CA GLY A 22 25.61 8.41 18.61
C GLY A 22 25.36 9.75 17.92
N ILE A 23 25.79 9.91 16.67
CA ILE A 23 25.49 11.09 15.85
C ILE A 23 23.98 11.15 15.56
N ILE A 24 23.35 9.98 15.47
CA ILE A 24 21.95 9.81 15.17
C ILE A 24 21.30 8.95 16.27
N SER A 25 20.19 9.41 16.83
CA SER A 25 19.37 8.61 17.75
C SER A 25 18.29 7.85 16.99
N PHE A 26 18.22 6.53 17.19
CA PHE A 26 17.19 5.68 16.59
C PHE A 26 15.77 6.09 17.02
N ASP A 27 15.61 6.50 18.29
CA ASP A 27 14.32 6.90 18.84
C ASP A 27 13.82 8.21 18.21
N GLU A 28 14.72 9.18 18.00
CA GLU A 28 14.40 10.44 17.35
C GLU A 28 14.01 10.22 15.88
N ILE A 29 14.75 9.38 15.15
CA ILE A 29 14.38 9.01 13.78
C ILE A 29 13.02 8.33 13.77
N SER A 30 12.79 7.36 14.64
CA SER A 30 11.54 6.60 14.67
C SER A 30 10.34 7.52 14.94
N MET A 31 10.46 8.44 15.90
CA MET A 31 9.46 9.48 16.14
C MET A 31 9.25 10.37 14.91
N SER A 32 10.32 10.84 14.27
CA SER A 32 10.21 11.71 13.10
C SER A 32 9.50 11.02 11.92
N VAL A 33 9.78 9.74 11.70
CA VAL A 33 9.15 8.93 10.64
C VAL A 33 7.67 8.73 10.94
N GLU A 34 7.33 8.43 12.20
CA GLU A 34 5.94 8.26 12.63
C GLU A 34 5.17 9.58 12.49
N GLU A 35 5.73 10.70 12.92
CA GLU A 35 5.11 12.03 12.74
C GLU A 35 4.89 12.39 11.27
N MET A 36 5.86 12.08 10.39
CA MET A 36 5.71 12.30 8.95
C MET A 36 4.55 11.50 8.38
N ARG A 37 4.44 10.21 8.72
CA ARG A 37 3.31 9.36 8.30
C ARG A 37 1.98 9.88 8.81
N ARG A 38 1.92 10.26 10.09
CA ARG A 38 0.71 10.83 10.71
C ARG A 38 0.26 12.10 9.98
N LYS A 39 1.20 13.01 9.67
CA LYS A 39 0.90 14.24 8.91
C LYS A 39 0.41 13.93 7.49
N GLU A 40 1.00 12.96 6.81
CA GLU A 40 0.58 12.55 5.46
C GLU A 40 -0.85 12.00 5.46
N ILE A 41 -1.18 11.12 6.41
CA ILE A 41 -2.53 10.56 6.57
C ILE A 41 -3.55 11.67 6.87
N LEU A 42 -3.22 12.59 7.77
CA LEU A 42 -4.08 13.72 8.11
C LEU A 42 -4.25 14.69 6.93
N SER A 43 -3.21 14.90 6.11
CA SER A 43 -3.27 15.73 4.90
C SER A 43 -4.15 15.11 3.82
N ASN A 44 -4.16 13.78 3.71
CA ASN A 44 -5.02 13.05 2.77
C ASN A 44 -6.47 12.94 3.25
N HIS A 45 -6.76 13.34 4.50
CA HIS A 45 -8.11 13.31 5.04
C HIS A 45 -8.96 14.44 4.43
N PRO A 46 -10.08 14.13 3.74
CA PRO A 46 -10.84 15.14 3.00
C PRO A 46 -11.70 16.05 3.90
N TYR A 47 -11.81 15.75 5.20
CA TYR A 47 -12.65 16.51 6.13
C TYR A 47 -11.80 17.24 7.16
N SER A 48 -12.18 18.48 7.46
CA SER A 48 -11.51 19.25 8.51
C SER A 48 -11.79 18.65 9.88
N ILE A 49 -10.79 18.71 10.76
CA ILE A 49 -10.94 18.44 12.19
C ILE A 49 -11.20 19.79 12.87
N TRP A 50 -12.30 19.94 13.60
CA TRP A 50 -12.64 21.20 14.28
C TRP A 50 -12.96 20.99 15.76
N TYR A 51 -12.67 22.02 16.55
CA TYR A 51 -13.02 22.09 17.96
C TYR A 51 -14.39 22.75 18.13
N CYS A 52 -15.19 22.23 19.05
CA CYS A 52 -16.49 22.79 19.37
C CYS A 52 -16.48 23.28 20.83
N GLU A 53 -16.47 24.60 21.00
CA GLU A 53 -16.39 25.27 22.31
C GLU A 53 -17.61 24.98 23.20
N SER A 54 -18.79 24.73 22.62
CA SER A 54 -20.01 24.43 23.38
C SER A 54 -19.98 23.05 24.06
N ASP A 55 -19.32 22.08 23.43
CA ASP A 55 -19.24 20.70 23.94
C ASP A 55 -17.88 20.37 24.56
N ASN A 56 -16.87 21.25 24.42
CA ASN A 56 -15.46 20.98 24.69
C ASN A 56 -14.97 19.67 24.04
N LEU A 57 -15.37 19.42 22.79
CA LEU A 57 -15.05 18.20 22.04
C LEU A 57 -14.48 18.51 20.66
N TRP A 58 -13.49 17.72 20.27
CA TRP A 58 -12.97 17.64 18.91
C TRP A 58 -13.83 16.73 18.05
N LYS A 59 -14.13 17.18 16.83
CA LYS A 59 -15.07 16.53 15.91
C LYS A 59 -14.44 16.37 14.54
N THR A 60 -14.74 15.24 13.88
CA THR A 60 -14.41 15.02 12.47
C THR A 60 -15.43 14.08 11.82
N TYR A 61 -15.43 14.05 10.49
CA TYR A 61 -16.14 13.07 9.70
C TYR A 61 -15.15 12.07 9.12
N LEU A 62 -15.46 10.77 9.17
CA LEU A 62 -14.73 9.74 8.43
C LEU A 62 -15.57 9.34 7.20
N PRO A 63 -14.95 9.15 6.01
CA PRO A 63 -15.67 8.67 4.84
C PRO A 63 -16.06 7.20 5.06
N ASP A 64 -17.34 6.85 5.05
CA ASP A 64 -17.80 5.46 5.20
C ASP A 64 -18.86 5.15 4.13
N PRO A 65 -18.52 4.35 3.09
CA PRO A 65 -19.44 4.05 2.00
C PRO A 65 -20.63 3.17 2.43
N SER A 66 -20.59 2.57 3.62
CA SER A 66 -21.66 1.69 4.12
C SER A 66 -22.88 2.46 4.64
N LYS A 67 -22.76 3.77 4.87
CA LYS A 67 -23.86 4.61 5.37
C LYS A 67 -24.53 5.42 4.27
N LYS A 68 -25.83 5.70 4.43
CA LYS A 68 -26.65 6.49 3.49
C LYS A 68 -26.06 7.86 3.13
N ASN A 69 -25.30 8.47 4.04
CA ASN A 69 -24.67 9.79 3.84
C ASN A 69 -23.18 9.70 3.46
N GLY A 70 -22.64 8.50 3.23
CA GLY A 70 -21.23 8.26 2.88
C GLY A 70 -20.21 8.67 3.94
N ARG A 71 -20.66 9.01 5.16
CA ARG A 71 -19.85 9.64 6.22
C ARG A 71 -20.28 9.18 7.60
N VAL A 72 -19.32 9.03 8.50
CA VAL A 72 -19.52 8.73 9.93
C VAL A 72 -18.95 9.87 10.77
N PHE A 73 -19.77 10.39 11.67
CA PHE A 73 -19.34 11.40 12.63
C PHE A 73 -18.57 10.76 13.81
N ARG A 74 -17.42 11.35 14.16
CA ARG A 74 -16.62 10.95 15.34
C ARG A 74 -16.33 12.17 16.21
N LYS A 75 -16.32 11.95 17.52
CA LYS A 75 -16.02 12.98 18.54
C LYS A 75 -15.11 12.43 19.64
N ARG A 76 -14.17 13.25 20.11
CA ARG A 76 -13.18 12.94 21.17
C ARG A 76 -12.89 14.16 22.03
N LYS A 77 -12.24 13.95 23.18
CA LYS A 77 -11.96 15.01 24.15
C LYS A 77 -10.71 15.79 23.78
N THR A 78 -9.68 15.11 23.28
CA THR A 78 -8.41 15.74 22.87
C THR A 78 -8.24 15.73 21.35
N ARG A 79 -7.34 16.58 20.87
CA ARG A 79 -6.96 16.65 19.45
C ARG A 79 -6.21 15.38 19.02
N GLU A 80 -5.29 14.92 19.85
CA GLU A 80 -4.50 13.71 19.61
C GLU A 80 -5.40 12.48 19.47
N GLU A 81 -6.41 12.33 20.35
CA GLU A 81 -7.35 11.21 20.29
C GLU A 81 -8.18 11.21 18.99
N ILE A 82 -8.59 12.38 18.47
CA ILE A 82 -9.35 12.42 17.22
C ILE A 82 -8.44 12.15 16.02
N GLU A 83 -7.21 12.63 16.04
CA GLU A 83 -6.19 12.36 15.01
C GLU A 83 -5.84 10.87 15.00
N ASP A 84 -5.65 10.24 16.15
CA ASP A 84 -5.43 8.79 16.28
C ASP A 84 -6.58 7.98 15.68
N VAL A 85 -7.83 8.40 15.91
CA VAL A 85 -9.00 7.73 15.32
C VAL A 85 -9.00 7.84 13.79
N VAL A 86 -8.58 8.99 13.25
CA VAL A 86 -8.45 9.18 11.80
C VAL A 86 -7.32 8.30 11.25
N ILE A 87 -6.16 8.29 11.92
CA ILE A 87 -5.01 7.47 11.52
C ILE A 87 -5.37 5.99 11.53
N GLN A 88 -5.94 5.49 12.64
CA GLN A 88 -6.39 4.11 12.75
C GLN A 88 -7.41 3.75 11.67
N TYR A 89 -8.30 4.69 11.30
CA TYR A 89 -9.25 4.46 10.22
C TYR A 89 -8.55 4.20 8.89
N TYR A 90 -7.60 5.06 8.51
CA TYR A 90 -6.87 4.91 7.25
C TYR A 90 -5.89 3.73 7.27
N ASP A 91 -5.24 3.45 8.39
CA ASP A 91 -4.39 2.28 8.55
C ASP A 91 -5.21 1.00 8.40
N ASN A 92 -6.40 0.93 9.01
CA ASN A 92 -7.29 -0.22 8.84
C ASN A 92 -7.75 -0.36 7.39
N GLN A 93 -8.07 0.74 6.71
CA GLN A 93 -8.40 0.71 5.28
C GLN A 93 -7.22 0.21 4.44
N GLN A 94 -5.99 0.68 4.68
CA GLN A 94 -4.79 0.17 4.01
C GLN A 94 -4.55 -1.30 4.31
N GLN A 95 -4.84 -1.75 5.53
CA GLN A 95 -4.75 -3.16 5.92
C GLN A 95 -5.85 -4.03 5.30
N GLU A 96 -6.96 -3.46 4.84
CA GLU A 96 -8.07 -4.17 4.19
C GLU A 96 -7.98 -4.15 2.66
N ILE A 97 -6.85 -3.71 2.10
CA ILE A 97 -6.62 -3.78 0.65
C ILE A 97 -6.27 -5.22 0.25
N TYR A 98 -6.96 -5.77 -0.73
CA TYR A 98 -6.67 -7.08 -1.33
C TYR A 98 -6.14 -6.92 -2.76
N ILE A 99 -5.57 -8.00 -3.30
CA ILE A 99 -4.99 -8.00 -4.67
C ILE A 99 -5.98 -7.56 -5.76
N ARG A 100 -7.27 -7.82 -5.57
CA ARG A 100 -8.35 -7.39 -6.49
C ARG A 100 -8.54 -5.89 -6.50
N ASP A 101 -8.39 -5.23 -5.35
CA ASP A 101 -8.61 -3.80 -5.20
C ASP A 101 -7.45 -3.06 -5.86
N VAL A 102 -6.22 -3.53 -5.61
CA VAL A 102 -5.01 -3.02 -6.29
C VAL A 102 -5.07 -3.24 -7.80
N PHE A 103 -5.54 -4.41 -8.26
CA PHE A 103 -5.72 -4.67 -9.69
C PHE A 103 -6.72 -3.70 -10.34
N LYS A 104 -7.85 -3.44 -9.67
CA LYS A 104 -8.87 -2.52 -10.16
C LYS A 104 -8.31 -1.11 -10.26
N GLU A 105 -7.71 -0.58 -9.19
CA GLU A 105 -7.09 0.75 -9.19
C GLU A 105 -6.01 0.89 -10.27
N TRP A 106 -5.14 -0.11 -10.40
CA TRP A 106 -4.09 -0.12 -11.41
C TRP A 106 -4.65 -0.12 -12.83
N SER A 107 -5.61 -0.99 -13.12
CA SER A 107 -6.18 -1.15 -14.46
C SER A 107 -7.04 0.04 -14.88
N GLU A 108 -7.85 0.59 -13.96
CA GLU A 108 -8.63 1.81 -14.17
C GLU A 108 -7.72 3.02 -14.37
N SER A 109 -6.65 3.15 -13.58
CA SER A 109 -5.65 4.21 -13.74
C SER A 109 -4.98 4.15 -15.12
N LYS A 110 -4.59 2.96 -15.60
CA LYS A 110 -4.03 2.79 -16.95
C LYS A 110 -5.02 3.21 -18.05
N LEU A 111 -6.30 2.92 -17.86
CA LEU A 111 -7.35 3.31 -18.80
C LEU A 111 -7.58 4.83 -18.77
N SER A 112 -7.63 5.45 -17.59
CA SER A 112 -7.86 6.89 -17.44
C SER A 112 -6.72 7.74 -18.00
N TYR A 113 -5.48 7.27 -17.88
CA TYR A 113 -4.32 7.92 -18.48
C TYR A 113 -4.14 7.64 -19.98
N GLY A 114 -5.03 6.83 -20.58
CA GLY A 114 -4.95 6.46 -21.99
C GLY A 114 -3.76 5.57 -22.34
N GLU A 115 -3.10 4.97 -21.34
CA GLU A 115 -1.98 4.04 -21.56
C GLU A 115 -2.44 2.72 -22.19
N ILE A 116 -3.70 2.35 -21.95
CA ILE A 116 -4.33 1.17 -22.54
C ILE A 116 -5.67 1.52 -23.18
N GLN A 117 -6.00 0.81 -24.24
CA GLN A 117 -7.34 0.84 -24.83
C GLN A 117 -8.29 -0.09 -24.07
N LYS A 118 -9.61 0.15 -24.22
CA LYS A 118 -10.67 -0.66 -23.61
C LYS A 118 -10.53 -2.16 -23.92
N GLN A 119 -10.12 -2.52 -25.14
CA GLN A 119 -9.91 -3.92 -25.53
C GLN A 119 -8.80 -4.60 -24.70
N SER A 120 -7.74 -3.87 -24.37
CA SER A 120 -6.65 -4.37 -23.52
C SER A 120 -7.10 -4.47 -22.06
N TYR A 121 -7.89 -3.51 -21.58
CA TYR A 121 -8.50 -3.55 -20.25
C TYR A 121 -9.41 -4.78 -20.10
N ASP A 122 -10.30 -5.03 -21.05
CA ASP A 122 -11.22 -6.19 -21.02
C ASP A 122 -10.44 -7.52 -21.01
N ARG A 123 -9.31 -7.58 -21.73
CA ARG A 123 -8.40 -8.73 -21.70
C ARG A 123 -7.76 -8.90 -20.32
N TYR A 124 -7.30 -7.81 -19.69
CA TYR A 124 -6.73 -7.87 -18.34
C TYR A 124 -7.76 -8.34 -17.32
N CYS A 125 -9.02 -7.88 -17.40
CA CYS A 125 -10.09 -8.36 -16.52
C CYS A 125 -10.34 -9.86 -16.71
N THR A 126 -10.36 -10.33 -17.95
CA THR A 126 -10.55 -11.76 -18.27
C THR A 126 -9.39 -12.61 -17.73
N ASP A 127 -8.15 -12.18 -17.97
CA ASP A 127 -6.96 -12.87 -17.47
C ASP A 127 -6.91 -12.83 -15.94
N PHE A 128 -7.30 -11.71 -15.32
CA PHE A 128 -7.37 -11.60 -13.86
C PHE A 128 -8.38 -12.57 -13.28
N GLN A 129 -9.60 -12.64 -13.82
CA GLN A 129 -10.60 -13.63 -13.38
C GLN A 129 -10.13 -15.07 -13.59
N ARG A 130 -9.41 -15.33 -14.69
CA ARG A 130 -8.85 -16.65 -14.99
C ARG A 130 -7.79 -17.05 -13.99
N PHE A 131 -6.88 -16.16 -13.58
CA PHE A 131 -5.72 -16.50 -12.76
C PHE A 131 -5.94 -16.27 -11.25
N PHE A 132 -6.82 -15.33 -10.88
CA PHE A 132 -7.08 -14.91 -9.51
C PHE A 132 -8.54 -15.19 -9.11
N PRO A 133 -8.97 -16.46 -9.08
CA PRO A 133 -10.33 -16.77 -8.66
C PRO A 133 -10.50 -16.45 -7.17
N SER A 134 -11.68 -15.99 -6.76
CA SER A 134 -11.95 -15.48 -5.40
C SER A 134 -11.75 -16.52 -4.28
N ASN A 135 -11.70 -17.81 -4.63
CA ASN A 135 -11.41 -18.91 -3.72
C ASN A 135 -9.91 -19.13 -3.47
N HIS A 136 -9.03 -18.52 -4.26
CA HIS A 136 -7.58 -18.70 -4.13
C HIS A 136 -7.05 -18.05 -2.85
N SER A 137 -6.09 -18.69 -2.19
CA SER A 137 -5.47 -18.23 -0.94
C SER A 137 -4.91 -16.81 -1.04
N ILE A 138 -4.16 -16.53 -2.11
CA ILE A 138 -3.59 -15.19 -2.37
C ILE A 138 -4.64 -14.09 -2.51
N CYS A 139 -5.84 -14.41 -3.00
CA CYS A 139 -6.93 -13.43 -3.17
C CYS A 139 -7.65 -13.11 -1.86
N ARG A 140 -7.53 -13.99 -0.86
CA ARG A 140 -8.09 -13.82 0.50
C ARG A 140 -7.09 -13.21 1.47
N LYS A 141 -5.80 -13.18 1.11
CA LYS A 141 -4.77 -12.53 1.90
C LYS A 141 -4.82 -11.01 1.69
N LYS A 142 -4.64 -10.27 2.78
CA LYS A 142 -4.38 -8.84 2.76
C LYS A 142 -3.14 -8.59 1.91
N PHE A 143 -3.18 -7.58 1.04
CA PHE A 143 -2.14 -7.33 0.06
C PHE A 143 -0.77 -7.07 0.70
N LYS A 144 -0.75 -6.35 1.83
CA LYS A 144 0.44 -6.09 2.65
C LYS A 144 1.08 -7.37 3.22
N ASN A 145 0.30 -8.41 3.43
CA ASN A 145 0.75 -9.66 4.04
C ASN A 145 1.16 -10.72 3.01
N ILE A 146 1.09 -10.42 1.72
CA ILE A 146 1.57 -11.32 0.68
C ILE A 146 3.10 -11.33 0.74
N THR A 147 3.70 -12.52 0.83
CA THR A 147 5.16 -12.70 0.84
C THR A 147 5.69 -13.15 -0.52
N TYR A 148 7.02 -13.17 -0.67
CA TYR A 148 7.67 -13.74 -1.86
C TYR A 148 7.37 -15.24 -2.02
N ASP A 149 7.29 -15.98 -0.90
CA ASP A 149 6.97 -17.41 -0.92
C ASP A 149 5.53 -17.64 -1.39
N ASP A 150 4.58 -16.84 -0.88
CA ASP A 150 3.19 -16.88 -1.32
C ASP A 150 3.05 -16.65 -2.83
N LEU A 151 3.81 -15.69 -3.37
CA LEU A 151 3.82 -15.41 -4.81
C LEU A 151 4.46 -16.53 -5.61
N THR A 152 5.55 -17.08 -5.11
CA THR A 152 6.28 -18.17 -5.77
C THR A 152 5.40 -19.41 -5.85
N ASP A 153 4.75 -19.77 -4.75
CA ASP A 153 3.83 -20.89 -4.68
C ASP A 153 2.59 -20.66 -5.55
N PHE A 154 2.04 -19.44 -5.55
CA PHE A 154 0.94 -19.07 -6.44
C PHE A 154 1.32 -19.22 -7.93
N ILE A 155 2.49 -18.74 -8.34
CA ILE A 155 2.92 -18.83 -9.74
C ILE A 155 3.13 -20.29 -10.14
N LYS A 156 3.83 -21.07 -9.30
CA LYS A 156 4.11 -22.49 -9.58
C LYS A 156 2.83 -23.33 -9.64
N SER A 157 1.94 -23.19 -8.67
CA SER A 157 0.64 -23.87 -8.64
C SER A 157 -0.22 -23.47 -9.85
N THR A 158 -0.28 -22.18 -10.19
CA THR A 158 -1.07 -21.71 -11.34
C THR A 158 -0.53 -22.25 -12.67
N ILE A 159 0.80 -22.35 -12.84
CA ILE A 159 1.40 -22.95 -14.04
C ILE A 159 1.03 -24.42 -14.15
N HIS A 160 1.13 -25.15 -13.03
CA HIS A 160 0.83 -26.57 -12.96
C HIS A 160 -0.66 -26.84 -13.23
N ASP A 161 -1.56 -26.21 -12.47
CA ASP A 161 -2.99 -26.53 -12.46
C ASP A 161 -3.72 -26.07 -13.73
N LYS A 162 -3.24 -25.00 -14.36
CA LYS A 162 -3.85 -24.45 -15.60
C LYS A 162 -3.06 -24.82 -16.86
N HIS A 163 -2.02 -25.66 -16.74
CA HIS A 163 -1.13 -26.07 -17.82
C HIS A 163 -0.73 -24.91 -18.74
N LEU A 164 -0.15 -23.86 -18.15
CA LEU A 164 0.09 -22.61 -18.86
C LEU A 164 1.14 -22.77 -19.97
N THR A 165 0.76 -22.38 -21.19
CA THR A 165 1.71 -22.17 -22.29
C THR A 165 2.59 -20.94 -22.03
N ARG A 166 3.73 -20.83 -22.70
CA ARG A 166 4.59 -19.63 -22.64
C ARG A 166 3.81 -18.33 -22.94
N LYS A 167 2.88 -18.38 -23.90
CA LYS A 167 2.07 -17.22 -24.30
C LYS A 167 1.13 -16.78 -23.18
N THR A 168 0.45 -17.71 -22.53
CA THR A 168 -0.47 -17.42 -21.41
C THR A 168 0.27 -17.02 -20.13
N PHE A 169 1.47 -17.57 -19.89
CA PHE A 169 2.32 -17.18 -18.77
C PHE A 169 2.77 -15.71 -18.88
N SER A 170 3.02 -15.20 -20.09
CA SER A 170 3.33 -13.79 -20.30
C SER A 170 2.22 -12.86 -19.80
N GLY A 171 0.94 -13.24 -19.98
CA GLY A 171 -0.21 -12.50 -19.46
C GLY A 171 -0.25 -12.49 -17.93
N LEU A 172 -0.08 -13.66 -17.30
CA LEU A 172 0.01 -13.76 -15.84
C LEU A 172 1.15 -12.91 -15.27
N ARG A 173 2.35 -13.00 -15.88
CA ARG A 173 3.52 -12.22 -15.46
C ARG A 173 3.27 -10.71 -15.57
N LEU A 174 2.60 -10.27 -16.63
CA LEU A 174 2.26 -8.86 -16.82
C LEU A 174 1.33 -8.36 -15.70
N LEU A 175 0.29 -9.13 -15.36
CA LEU A 175 -0.62 -8.79 -14.27
C LEU A 175 0.10 -8.73 -12.92
N ILE A 176 0.85 -9.77 -12.56
CA ILE A 176 1.59 -9.80 -11.28
C ILE A 176 2.52 -8.60 -11.18
N ARG A 177 3.37 -8.36 -12.20
CA ARG A 177 4.28 -7.20 -12.18
C ARG A 177 3.53 -5.88 -12.14
N GLY A 178 2.44 -5.75 -12.87
CA GLY A 178 1.63 -4.53 -12.89
C GLY A 178 1.04 -4.21 -11.52
N ILE A 179 0.39 -5.20 -10.90
CA ILE A 179 -0.28 -5.08 -9.61
C ILE A 179 0.74 -4.80 -8.50
N PHE A 180 1.82 -5.58 -8.40
CA PHE A 180 2.80 -5.42 -7.31
C PHE A 180 3.64 -4.15 -7.47
N LYS A 181 4.02 -3.77 -8.70
CA LYS A 181 4.69 -2.49 -8.94
C LYS A 181 3.80 -1.29 -8.58
N TYR A 182 2.51 -1.36 -8.92
CA TYR A 182 1.55 -0.32 -8.55
C TYR A 182 1.35 -0.27 -7.03
N GLY A 183 1.13 -1.42 -6.41
CA GLY A 183 1.00 -1.55 -4.96
C GLY A 183 2.20 -0.98 -4.20
N LYS A 184 3.42 -1.22 -4.69
CA LYS A 184 4.63 -0.61 -4.14
C LYS A 184 4.67 0.91 -4.29
N SER A 185 4.28 1.43 -5.44
CA SER A 185 4.21 2.90 -5.65
C SER A 185 3.20 3.59 -4.73
N LYS A 186 2.19 2.84 -4.27
CA LYS A 186 1.17 3.30 -3.31
C LYS A 186 1.49 2.98 -1.85
N GLY A 187 2.61 2.32 -1.57
CA GLY A 187 2.99 1.92 -0.21
C GLY A 187 2.18 0.75 0.36
N TYR A 188 1.45 0.00 -0.47
CA TYR A 188 0.64 -1.15 -0.01
C TYR A 188 1.48 -2.41 0.25
N THR A 189 2.66 -2.51 -0.37
CA THR A 189 3.60 -3.63 -0.24
C THR A 189 5.02 -3.18 -0.60
N ASP A 190 6.04 -3.88 -0.13
CA ASP A 190 7.44 -3.67 -0.53
C ASP A 190 7.86 -4.50 -1.75
N LEU A 191 6.99 -5.43 -2.17
CA LEU A 191 7.19 -6.35 -3.30
C LEU A 191 7.06 -5.65 -4.66
N SER A 192 7.84 -6.07 -5.67
CA SER A 192 7.80 -5.52 -7.04
C SER A 192 8.12 -6.51 -8.13
#